data_AF-W7QGZ0-F1
#
_entry.id   AF-W7QGZ0-F1
#
_cell.length_a   1.000
_cell.length_b   1.000
_cell.length_c   1.000
_cell.angle_alpha   90.00
_cell.angle_beta   90.00
_cell.angle_gamma   90.00
#
_symmetry.space_group_name_H-M   'P 1'
#
loop_
_entity.id
_entity.type
_entity.pdbx_description
1 polymer ?
#
loop_
_entity_poly.entity_id
_entity_poly.type
_entity_poly.pdbx_seq_one_letter_code
_entity_poly.pdbx_strand_id
1 'polypeptide(L)'
;MQSMDKMIKQLALLLMVFLSVPTWVNAQTTHSQQGNTLEVNVAFVELHSGPGWAYPVTNVIEKGESLSIERKRGAWIKVIDRRKNQGWVHIDAFKQLTTATQKISDLAISQDDYLARDWEVGVLFGQMQEATYYSLNLSYQFDTSVAAELTAGKVLGQSSNSDIYSLQLTMHLFPDWTVTPYVSAGGGYMHIQPHSVLAQAETRSHTLMLAAFGLKYHLARNFVIRAEAEQALALTDRDLNEDLTIWKLGISAFF
;
A
#
# COMPACT_ATOMS: atom_id res chain seq x y z
N MET A 1 2.73 28.50 29.32
CA MET A 1 2.40 27.24 30.02
C MET A 1 0.97 26.74 29.78
N GLN A 2 -0.01 27.61 29.57
CA GLN A 2 -1.43 27.24 29.38
C GLN A 2 -1.77 26.54 28.05
N SER A 3 -0.97 26.72 26.99
CA SER A 3 -1.19 26.13 25.66
C SER A 3 -0.79 24.65 25.60
N MET A 4 0.32 24.30 26.26
CA MET A 4 0.88 22.94 26.27
C MET A 4 -0.02 21.96 27.03
N ASP A 5 -0.63 22.38 28.15
CA ASP A 5 -1.62 21.59 28.88
C ASP A 5 -2.91 21.37 28.10
N LYS A 6 -3.27 22.31 27.21
CA LYS A 6 -4.47 22.19 26.36
C LYS A 6 -4.23 21.16 25.25
N MET A 7 -3.02 21.15 24.68
CA MET A 7 -2.60 20.19 23.67
C MET A 7 -2.48 18.76 24.23
N ILE A 8 -1.92 18.61 25.44
CA ILE A 8 -1.83 17.30 26.14
C ILE A 8 -3.22 16.76 26.48
N LYS A 9 -4.15 17.63 26.91
CA LYS A 9 -5.54 17.23 27.19
C LYS A 9 -6.32 16.88 25.91
N GLN A 10 -6.07 17.57 24.81
CA GLN A 10 -6.69 17.24 23.51
C GLN A 10 -6.13 15.94 22.92
N LEU A 11 -4.83 15.68 23.07
CA LEU A 11 -4.18 14.43 22.67
C LEU A 11 -4.67 13.24 23.53
N ALA A 12 -4.86 13.46 24.83
CA ALA A 12 -5.41 12.46 25.75
C ALA A 12 -6.91 12.16 25.47
N LEU A 13 -7.69 13.18 25.09
CA LEU A 13 -9.10 13.00 24.72
C LEU A 13 -9.25 12.22 23.40
N LEU A 14 -8.34 12.40 22.44
CA LEU A 14 -8.30 11.65 21.18
C LEU A 14 -7.88 10.19 21.39
N LEU A 15 -7.00 9.93 22.37
CA LEU A 15 -6.60 8.58 22.77
C LEU A 15 -7.72 7.82 23.53
N MET A 16 -8.57 8.54 24.28
CA MET A 16 -9.66 7.94 25.07
C MET A 16 -10.90 7.57 24.23
N VAL A 17 -11.15 8.31 23.14
CA VAL A 17 -12.24 8.00 22.18
C VAL A 17 -11.91 6.79 21.30
N PHE A 18 -10.62 6.46 21.11
CA PHE A 18 -10.19 5.25 20.40
C PHE A 18 -10.37 3.96 21.23
N LEU A 19 -10.55 4.05 22.56
CA LEU A 19 -10.78 2.89 23.43
C LEU A 19 -12.25 2.44 23.54
N SER A 20 -13.20 3.13 22.91
CA SER A 20 -14.63 2.80 22.99
C SER A 20 -15.24 2.27 21.69
N VAL A 21 -14.44 1.74 20.76
CA VAL A 21 -15.01 1.01 19.62
C VAL A 21 -15.56 -0.32 20.15
N PRO A 22 -16.89 -0.57 20.09
CA PRO A 22 -17.44 -1.84 20.52
C PRO A 22 -16.84 -2.97 19.69
N THR A 23 -16.34 -4.00 20.37
CA THR A 23 -15.91 -5.27 19.78
C THR A 23 -17.11 -6.00 19.21
N TRP A 24 -17.45 -5.74 17.95
CA TRP A 24 -18.42 -6.55 17.21
C TRP A 24 -17.72 -7.78 16.65
N VAL A 25 -17.93 -8.90 17.34
CA VAL A 25 -17.95 -10.28 16.84
C VAL A 25 -16.69 -10.76 16.11
N ASN A 26 -15.88 -11.51 16.86
CA ASN A 26 -15.02 -12.55 16.30
C ASN A 26 -15.89 -13.59 15.59
N ALA A 27 -16.01 -13.52 14.27
CA ALA A 27 -16.20 -14.72 13.48
C ALA A 27 -14.84 -15.40 13.41
N GLN A 28 -14.60 -16.36 14.31
CA GLN A 28 -13.52 -17.34 14.11
C GLN A 28 -13.89 -18.13 12.85
N THR A 29 -13.43 -17.69 11.69
CA THR A 29 -13.36 -18.52 10.51
C THR A 29 -12.33 -19.60 10.81
N THR A 30 -12.82 -20.76 11.24
CA THR A 30 -12.04 -21.99 11.24
C THR A 30 -11.55 -22.17 9.80
N HIS A 31 -10.26 -21.93 9.55
CA HIS A 31 -9.63 -22.29 8.29
C HIS A 31 -9.57 -23.81 8.22
N SER A 32 -10.68 -24.43 7.78
CA SER A 32 -10.63 -25.77 7.23
C SER A 32 -9.71 -25.71 6.00
N GLN A 33 -8.53 -26.29 6.12
CA GLN A 33 -7.66 -26.66 5.00
C GLN A 33 -8.41 -27.66 4.11
N GLN A 34 -9.37 -27.15 3.35
CA GLN A 34 -10.13 -27.91 2.37
C GLN A 34 -9.42 -27.64 1.04
N GLY A 35 -8.81 -28.68 0.47
CA GLY A 35 -8.08 -28.54 -0.79
C GLY A 35 -9.02 -28.03 -1.88
N ASN A 36 -8.86 -26.77 -2.27
CA ASN A 36 -9.61 -26.17 -3.37
C ASN A 36 -9.30 -26.96 -4.65
N THR A 37 -10.26 -27.79 -5.07
CA THR A 37 -10.18 -28.60 -6.28
C THR A 37 -10.95 -27.86 -7.38
N LEU A 38 -10.32 -27.64 -8.53
CA LEU A 38 -10.90 -26.97 -9.70
C LEU A 38 -11.05 -27.96 -10.84
N GLU A 39 -12.26 -28.12 -11.37
CA GLU A 39 -12.50 -28.93 -12.56
C GLU A 39 -12.15 -28.15 -13.83
N VAL A 40 -11.55 -28.79 -14.82
CA VAL A 40 -11.15 -28.15 -16.08
C VAL A 40 -12.32 -28.17 -17.08
N ASN A 41 -12.91 -27.01 -17.42
CA ASN A 41 -14.04 -26.96 -18.39
C ASN A 41 -13.64 -26.52 -19.82
N VAL A 42 -12.38 -26.13 -20.04
CA VAL A 42 -11.84 -25.82 -21.38
C VAL A 42 -11.28 -27.07 -22.05
N ALA A 43 -11.11 -27.02 -23.38
CA ALA A 43 -10.58 -28.15 -24.16
C ALA A 43 -9.23 -28.66 -23.63
N PHE A 44 -8.33 -27.74 -23.27
CA PHE A 44 -7.05 -28.06 -22.65
C PHE A 44 -6.48 -26.86 -21.86
N VAL A 45 -5.64 -27.15 -20.87
CA VAL A 45 -4.87 -26.18 -20.08
C VAL A 45 -3.40 -26.55 -20.14
N GLU A 46 -2.57 -25.57 -20.49
CA GLU A 46 -1.12 -25.73 -20.52
C GLU A 46 -0.52 -25.51 -19.12
N LEU A 47 0.37 -26.41 -18.73
CA LEU A 47 1.16 -26.32 -17.50
C LEU A 47 2.61 -25.99 -17.85
N HIS A 48 3.11 -24.88 -17.34
CA HIS A 48 4.48 -24.43 -17.51
C HIS A 48 5.39 -24.97 -16.39
N SER A 49 6.67 -25.13 -16.70
CA SER A 49 7.70 -25.50 -15.70
C SER A 49 7.93 -24.43 -14.62
N GLY A 50 7.59 -23.17 -14.88
CA GLY A 50 7.78 -22.05 -13.97
C GLY A 50 6.74 -20.95 -14.14
N PRO A 51 6.70 -19.98 -13.21
CA PRO A 51 5.72 -18.89 -13.19
C PRO A 51 6.06 -17.79 -14.20
N GLY A 52 5.84 -18.04 -15.49
CA GLY A 52 6.08 -17.08 -16.56
C GLY A 52 5.97 -17.68 -17.96
N TRP A 53 5.66 -16.85 -18.96
CA TRP A 53 5.50 -17.30 -20.35
C TRP A 53 6.79 -17.81 -21.00
N ALA A 54 7.96 -17.39 -20.50
CA ALA A 54 9.26 -17.85 -20.99
C ALA A 54 9.59 -19.29 -20.57
N TYR A 55 8.86 -19.85 -19.60
CA TYR A 55 9.05 -21.23 -19.17
C TYR A 55 8.34 -22.19 -20.15
N PRO A 56 8.99 -23.28 -20.58
CA PRO A 56 8.38 -24.25 -21.48
C PRO A 56 7.18 -24.93 -20.83
N VAL A 57 6.20 -25.28 -21.67
CA VAL A 57 5.06 -26.14 -21.32
C VAL A 57 5.56 -27.55 -21.09
N THR A 58 5.32 -28.10 -19.90
CA THR A 58 5.73 -29.45 -19.52
C THR A 58 4.60 -30.45 -19.70
N ASN A 59 3.37 -30.03 -19.45
CA ASN A 59 2.20 -30.88 -19.45
C ASN A 59 1.00 -30.12 -20.01
N VAL A 60 0.05 -30.86 -20.57
CA VAL A 60 -1.24 -30.34 -21.00
C VAL A 60 -2.31 -31.19 -20.33
N ILE A 61 -3.29 -30.52 -19.73
CA ILE A 61 -4.39 -31.09 -18.95
C ILE A 61 -5.66 -30.93 -19.77
N GLU A 62 -6.41 -32.02 -19.95
CA GLU A 62 -7.61 -32.02 -20.78
C GLU A 62 -8.88 -31.64 -19.99
N LYS A 63 -9.95 -31.37 -20.73
CA LYS A 63 -11.27 -31.11 -20.16
C LYS A 63 -11.72 -32.25 -19.23
N GLY A 64 -12.26 -31.88 -18.07
CA GLY A 64 -12.85 -32.78 -17.07
C GLY A 64 -11.87 -33.24 -15.99
N GLU A 65 -10.59 -32.88 -16.07
CA GLU A 65 -9.63 -33.18 -15.02
C GLU A 65 -9.77 -32.23 -13.82
N SER A 66 -9.46 -32.73 -12.63
CA SER A 66 -9.54 -31.98 -11.37
C SER A 66 -8.14 -31.58 -10.92
N LEU A 67 -7.92 -30.27 -10.80
CA LEU A 67 -6.66 -29.68 -10.37
C LEU A 67 -6.73 -29.25 -8.92
N SER A 68 -5.74 -29.65 -8.13
CA SER A 68 -5.53 -29.16 -6.76
C SER A 68 -4.58 -27.97 -6.79
N ILE A 69 -4.94 -26.88 -6.10
CA ILE A 69 -4.08 -25.70 -5.99
C ILE A 69 -3.04 -25.94 -4.88
N GLU A 70 -1.75 -25.75 -5.20
CA GLU A 70 -0.66 -25.90 -4.22
C GLU A 70 -0.08 -24.55 -3.79
N ARG A 71 0.21 -23.67 -4.75
CA ARG A 71 0.90 -22.39 -4.49
C ARG A 71 0.55 -21.35 -5.54
N LYS A 72 0.60 -20.07 -5.18
CA LYS A 72 0.46 -18.94 -6.10
C LYS A 72 1.72 -18.09 -6.13
N ARG A 73 2.04 -17.51 -7.27
CA ARG A 73 3.11 -16.51 -7.43
C ARG A 73 2.70 -15.49 -8.50
N GLY A 74 2.33 -14.29 -8.08
CA GLY A 74 1.78 -13.27 -8.97
C GLY A 74 0.52 -13.76 -9.68
N ALA A 75 0.50 -13.68 -11.02
CA ALA A 75 -0.60 -14.16 -11.85
C ALA A 75 -0.53 -15.67 -12.19
N TRP A 76 0.42 -16.41 -11.61
CA TRP A 76 0.65 -17.82 -11.89
C TRP A 76 0.31 -18.70 -10.69
N ILE A 77 -0.27 -19.86 -10.97
CA ILE A 77 -0.74 -20.80 -9.95
C ILE A 77 -0.11 -22.16 -10.22
N LYS A 78 0.58 -22.68 -9.22
CA LYS A 78 1.09 -24.05 -9.21
C LYS A 78 -0.06 -24.99 -8.86
N VAL A 79 -0.37 -25.89 -9.79
CA VAL A 79 -1.41 -26.89 -9.65
C VAL A 79 -0.83 -28.29 -9.70
N ILE A 80 -1.55 -29.22 -9.07
CA ILE A 80 -1.27 -30.65 -9.09
C ILE A 80 -2.51 -31.36 -9.63
N ASP A 81 -2.33 -32.15 -10.70
CA ASP A 81 -3.36 -33.05 -11.20
C ASP A 81 -3.43 -34.35 -10.35
N ARG A 82 -4.54 -35.09 -10.45
CA ARG A 82 -4.72 -36.44 -9.87
C ARG A 82 -3.56 -37.39 -10.15
N ARG A 83 -2.89 -37.26 -11.29
CA ARG A 83 -1.72 -38.06 -11.66
C ARG A 83 -0.41 -37.60 -10.99
N LYS A 84 -0.48 -36.64 -10.06
CA LYS A 84 0.64 -35.98 -9.37
C LYS A 84 1.57 -35.20 -10.30
N ASN A 85 1.10 -34.88 -11.51
CA ASN A 85 1.80 -33.96 -12.40
C ASN A 85 1.68 -32.54 -11.83
N GLN A 86 2.79 -31.79 -11.83
CA GLN A 86 2.87 -30.44 -11.28
C GLN A 86 3.18 -29.45 -12.38
N GLY A 87 2.62 -28.26 -12.31
CA GLY A 87 3.06 -27.16 -13.16
C GLY A 87 2.33 -25.86 -12.88
N TRP A 88 2.75 -24.81 -13.58
CA TRP A 88 2.26 -23.46 -13.41
C TRP A 88 1.28 -23.10 -14.51
N VAL A 89 0.12 -22.59 -14.14
CA VAL A 89 -0.92 -22.14 -15.06
C VAL A 89 -1.26 -20.69 -14.77
N HIS A 90 -1.48 -19.90 -15.82
CA HIS A 90 -1.85 -18.50 -15.70
C HIS A 90 -3.29 -18.37 -15.18
N ILE A 91 -3.53 -17.37 -14.33
CA ILE A 91 -4.83 -17.13 -13.69
C ILE A 91 -6.00 -17.00 -14.68
N ASP A 92 -5.75 -16.50 -15.88
CA ASP A 92 -6.78 -16.34 -16.92
C ASP A 92 -7.35 -17.68 -17.43
N ALA A 93 -6.57 -18.76 -17.34
CA ALA A 93 -7.06 -20.09 -17.68
C ALA A 93 -8.22 -20.46 -16.75
N PHE A 94 -8.11 -20.19 -15.44
CA PHE A 94 -9.13 -20.53 -14.43
C PHE A 94 -10.46 -19.81 -14.61
N LYS A 95 -10.46 -18.59 -15.18
CA LYS A 95 -11.72 -17.89 -15.53
C LYS A 95 -12.61 -18.74 -16.44
N GLN A 96 -12.02 -19.62 -17.22
CA GLN A 96 -12.71 -20.47 -18.18
C GLN A 96 -12.98 -21.90 -17.64
N LEU A 97 -12.48 -22.24 -16.45
CA LEU A 97 -12.57 -23.60 -15.89
C LEU A 97 -13.82 -23.87 -15.04
N THR A 98 -14.63 -22.87 -14.69
CA THR A 98 -15.49 -23.04 -13.49
C THR A 98 -16.93 -23.51 -13.79
N THR A 99 -17.30 -24.70 -13.31
CA THR A 99 -18.68 -25.11 -12.96
C THR A 99 -18.71 -25.54 -11.48
N ALA A 100 -19.08 -24.60 -10.58
CA ALA A 100 -19.49 -24.75 -9.15
C ALA A 100 -18.69 -25.71 -8.23
N THR A 101 -18.10 -25.32 -7.09
CA THR A 101 -18.79 -24.83 -5.87
C THR A 101 -17.76 -24.29 -4.85
N GLN A 102 -17.07 -23.21 -5.19
CA GLN A 102 -16.59 -22.22 -4.22
C GLN A 102 -16.20 -21.01 -5.04
N LYS A 103 -16.73 -19.85 -4.66
CA LYS A 103 -16.55 -18.60 -5.40
C LYS A 103 -15.08 -18.44 -5.81
N ILE A 104 -14.88 -18.02 -7.06
CA ILE A 104 -13.67 -17.41 -7.61
C ILE A 104 -13.42 -16.07 -6.87
N SER A 105 -13.28 -16.12 -5.55
CA SER A 105 -12.88 -15.03 -4.67
C SER A 105 -11.41 -15.18 -4.29
N ASP A 106 -10.90 -16.42 -4.31
CA ASP A 106 -9.55 -16.77 -3.88
C ASP A 106 -8.49 -16.69 -5.00
N LEU A 107 -8.91 -16.30 -6.21
CA LEU A 107 -8.01 -16.06 -7.34
C LEU A 107 -7.65 -14.57 -7.47
N ALA A 108 -8.36 -13.67 -6.76
CA ALA A 108 -7.88 -12.30 -6.58
C ALA A 108 -6.57 -12.31 -5.77
N ILE A 109 -5.74 -11.29 -5.91
CA ILE A 109 -4.57 -11.09 -5.03
C ILE A 109 -5.09 -11.12 -3.57
N SER A 110 -4.57 -12.08 -2.78
CA SER A 110 -5.04 -12.36 -1.41
C SER A 110 -4.48 -11.31 -0.45
N GLN A 111 -5.06 -11.18 0.74
CA GLN A 111 -4.47 -10.41 1.85
C GLN A 111 -3.02 -10.88 2.10
N ASP A 112 -2.73 -12.17 1.95
CA ASP A 112 -1.38 -12.73 2.09
C ASP A 112 -0.39 -12.17 1.05
N ASP A 113 -0.84 -11.96 -0.18
CA ASP A 113 -0.01 -11.38 -1.24
C ASP A 113 0.27 -9.89 -0.94
N TYR A 114 -0.68 -9.17 -0.33
CA TYR A 114 -0.47 -7.80 0.14
C TYR A 114 0.53 -7.73 1.29
N LEU A 115 0.44 -8.66 2.25
CA LEU A 115 1.34 -8.75 3.40
C LEU A 115 2.77 -9.13 3.01
N ALA A 116 2.93 -9.98 1.99
CA ALA A 116 4.22 -10.48 1.51
C ALA A 116 4.88 -9.60 0.42
N ARG A 117 4.36 -8.39 0.16
CA ARG A 117 4.89 -7.48 -0.86
C ARG A 117 6.30 -7.00 -0.51
N ASP A 118 7.15 -6.83 -1.53
CA ASP A 118 8.48 -6.25 -1.35
C ASP A 118 8.47 -4.73 -1.65
N TRP A 119 7.73 -4.33 -2.69
CA TRP A 119 7.73 -2.97 -3.20
C TRP A 119 6.31 -2.41 -3.32
N GLU A 120 6.18 -1.11 -3.04
CA GLU A 120 4.94 -0.36 -3.28
C GLU A 120 5.26 0.99 -3.92
N VAL A 121 4.59 1.32 -5.02
CA VAL A 121 4.74 2.59 -5.74
C VAL A 121 3.40 3.29 -5.78
N GLY A 122 3.34 4.56 -5.39
CA GLY A 122 2.09 5.30 -5.30
C GLY A 122 2.17 6.73 -5.77
N VAL A 123 1.02 7.25 -6.19
CA VAL A 123 0.83 8.66 -6.47
C VAL A 123 -0.25 9.21 -5.54
N LEU A 124 0.04 10.33 -4.90
CA LEU A 124 -0.87 10.97 -3.97
C LEU A 124 -1.09 12.43 -4.37
N PHE A 125 -2.31 12.91 -4.11
CA PHE A 125 -2.75 14.27 -4.35
C PHE A 125 -3.31 14.84 -3.06
N GLY A 126 -3.08 16.12 -2.81
CA GLY A 126 -3.35 16.69 -1.50
C GLY A 126 -3.24 18.19 -1.46
N GLN A 127 -3.18 18.70 -0.23
CA GLN A 127 -3.03 20.11 0.06
C GLN A 127 -2.03 20.28 1.20
N MET A 128 -1.08 21.20 1.03
CA MET A 128 -0.17 21.65 2.07
C MET A 128 -0.57 23.07 2.47
N GLN A 129 -1.02 23.24 3.72
CA GLN A 129 -1.70 24.46 4.15
C GLN A 129 -2.85 24.82 3.18
N GLU A 130 -2.68 25.81 2.31
CA GLU A 130 -3.66 26.24 1.31
C GLU A 130 -3.24 25.92 -0.14
N ALA A 131 -2.03 25.38 -0.35
CA ALA A 131 -1.46 25.12 -1.66
C ALA A 131 -1.68 23.67 -2.13
N THR A 132 -1.88 23.48 -3.44
CA THR A 132 -2.04 22.13 -4.02
C THR A 132 -0.74 21.35 -3.93
N TYR A 133 -0.82 20.09 -3.51
CA TYR A 133 0.31 19.18 -3.37
C TYR A 133 0.10 17.90 -4.18
N TYR A 134 1.15 17.41 -4.81
CA TYR A 134 1.17 16.08 -5.42
C TYR A 134 2.51 15.40 -5.16
N SER A 135 2.50 14.08 -5.03
CA SER A 135 3.68 13.29 -4.72
C SER A 135 3.72 11.95 -5.42
N LEU A 136 4.94 11.48 -5.65
CA LEU A 136 5.28 10.12 -6.01
C LEU A 136 5.99 9.47 -4.83
N ASN A 137 5.58 8.26 -4.47
CA ASN A 137 6.05 7.53 -3.31
C ASN A 137 6.58 6.17 -3.76
N LEU A 138 7.76 5.78 -3.25
CA LEU A 138 8.38 4.48 -3.45
C LEU A 138 8.67 3.89 -2.07
N SER A 139 8.07 2.76 -1.76
CA SER A 139 8.24 2.07 -0.49
C SER A 139 8.90 0.71 -0.69
N TYR A 140 9.82 0.38 0.20
CA TYR A 140 10.41 -0.94 0.34
C TYR A 140 10.00 -1.53 1.69
N GLN A 141 9.37 -2.70 1.66
CA GLN A 141 8.85 -3.37 2.83
C GLN A 141 9.94 -4.29 3.41
N PHE A 142 10.32 -4.09 4.67
CA PHE A 142 11.29 -4.97 5.36
C PHE A 142 10.60 -6.18 5.98
N ASP A 143 9.40 -5.96 6.51
CA ASP A 143 8.52 -6.94 7.13
C ASP A 143 7.07 -6.42 6.97
N THR A 144 6.07 -7.25 7.18
CA THR A 144 4.63 -6.94 7.25
C THR A 144 4.29 -5.65 8.00
N SER A 145 5.09 -5.29 9.00
CA SER A 145 4.86 -4.14 9.89
C SER A 145 5.76 -2.94 9.63
N VAL A 146 6.88 -3.06 8.90
CA VAL A 146 7.87 -1.98 8.76
C VAL A 146 8.32 -1.79 7.31
N ALA A 147 8.32 -0.54 6.86
CA ALA A 147 8.80 -0.14 5.54
C ALA A 147 9.67 1.12 5.60
N ALA A 148 10.56 1.27 4.63
CA ALA A 148 11.15 2.56 4.29
C ALA A 148 10.40 3.16 3.10
N GLU A 149 10.14 4.46 3.13
CA GLU A 149 9.42 5.19 2.09
C GLU A 149 10.19 6.43 1.65
N LEU A 150 10.46 6.49 0.34
CA LEU A 150 11.00 7.66 -0.33
C LEU A 150 9.85 8.41 -1.01
N THR A 151 9.78 9.73 -0.80
CA THR A 151 8.77 10.59 -1.42
C THR A 151 9.43 11.72 -2.19
N ALA A 152 8.94 11.97 -3.40
CA ALA A 152 9.23 13.16 -4.18
C ALA A 152 7.91 13.89 -4.46
N GLY A 153 7.77 15.12 -4.00
CA GLY A 153 6.54 15.89 -4.09
C GLY A 153 6.76 17.33 -4.54
N LYS A 154 5.68 17.94 -5.01
CA LYS A 154 5.68 19.32 -5.48
C LYS A 154 4.45 20.04 -4.96
N VAL A 155 4.69 21.24 -4.45
CA VAL A 155 3.69 22.17 -3.94
C VAL A 155 3.55 23.31 -4.95
N LEU A 156 2.31 23.59 -5.34
CA LEU A 156 1.94 24.69 -6.21
C LEU A 156 1.17 25.75 -5.42
N GLY A 157 1.86 26.81 -5.03
CA GLY A 157 1.29 27.95 -4.30
C GLY A 157 1.14 29.19 -5.18
N GLN A 158 0.31 30.13 -4.73
CA GLN A 158 0.10 31.42 -5.44
C GLN A 158 1.40 32.26 -5.48
N SER A 159 2.17 32.26 -4.39
CA SER A 159 3.37 33.11 -4.26
C SER A 159 4.67 32.38 -4.58
N SER A 160 4.71 31.06 -4.45
CA SER A 160 5.90 30.24 -4.65
C SER A 160 5.53 28.79 -4.95
N ASN A 161 6.38 28.12 -5.71
CA ASN A 161 6.37 26.67 -5.83
C ASN A 161 7.42 26.06 -4.90
N SER A 162 7.20 24.83 -4.46
CA SER A 162 8.19 24.11 -3.66
C SER A 162 8.35 22.69 -4.14
N ASP A 163 9.58 22.20 -4.13
CA ASP A 163 9.91 20.79 -4.33
C ASP A 163 10.28 20.17 -2.98
N ILE A 164 9.75 18.98 -2.68
CA ILE A 164 9.94 18.28 -1.41
C ILE A 164 10.48 16.89 -1.71
N TYR A 165 11.58 16.51 -1.06
CA TYR A 165 12.13 15.16 -1.08
C TYR A 165 12.24 14.66 0.35
N SER A 166 11.75 13.46 0.63
CA SER A 166 11.79 12.92 1.99
C SER A 166 12.01 11.42 2.04
N LEU A 167 12.59 11.00 3.17
CA LEU A 167 12.77 9.60 3.54
C LEU A 167 12.13 9.38 4.90
N GLN A 168 11.21 8.42 4.97
CA GLN A 168 10.45 8.09 6.18
C GLN A 168 10.54 6.60 6.47
N LEU A 169 10.48 6.25 7.76
CA LEU A 169 10.20 4.91 8.21
C LEU A 169 8.73 4.82 8.57
N THR A 170 8.04 3.84 8.01
CA THR A 170 6.61 3.62 8.16
C THR A 170 6.36 2.34 8.94
N MET A 171 5.52 2.42 9.96
CA MET A 171 5.07 1.29 10.77
C MET A 171 3.57 1.04 10.53
N HIS A 172 3.23 -0.12 9.98
CA HIS A 172 1.85 -0.58 9.79
C HIS A 172 1.31 -1.16 11.10
N LEU A 173 0.23 -0.58 11.59
CA LEU A 173 -0.48 -1.03 12.78
C LEU A 173 -1.54 -2.05 12.33
N PHE A 174 -1.55 -3.23 12.94
CA PHE A 174 -2.54 -4.28 12.64
C PHE A 174 -2.60 -4.61 11.12
N PRO A 175 -1.49 -5.10 10.53
CA PRO A 175 -1.39 -5.29 9.08
C PRO A 175 -2.42 -6.28 8.50
N ASP A 176 -2.94 -7.19 9.32
CA ASP A 176 -3.96 -8.17 8.93
C ASP A 176 -5.36 -7.58 8.76
N TRP A 177 -5.58 -6.33 9.18
CA TRP A 177 -6.88 -5.66 9.01
C TRP A 177 -7.09 -5.21 7.56
N THR A 178 -8.34 -5.25 7.09
CA THR A 178 -8.73 -4.78 5.74
C THR A 178 -8.40 -3.31 5.51
N VAL A 179 -8.53 -2.50 6.58
CA VAL A 179 -8.01 -1.14 6.64
C VAL A 179 -6.83 -1.17 7.59
N THR A 180 -5.64 -0.88 7.08
CA THR A 180 -4.40 -0.91 7.83
C THR A 180 -3.99 0.51 8.20
N PRO A 181 -4.11 0.93 9.47
CA PRO A 181 -3.51 2.17 9.93
C PRO A 181 -1.99 2.09 9.89
N TYR A 182 -1.33 3.23 9.74
CA TYR A 182 0.11 3.31 9.88
C TYR A 182 0.53 4.67 10.44
N VAL A 183 1.72 4.68 11.01
CA VAL A 183 2.43 5.89 11.41
C VAL A 183 3.76 5.95 10.68
N SER A 184 4.23 7.14 10.35
CA SER A 184 5.57 7.32 9.80
C SER A 184 6.29 8.45 10.49
N ALA A 185 7.62 8.37 10.48
CA ALA A 185 8.48 9.45 10.91
C ALA A 185 9.74 9.47 10.06
N GLY A 186 10.31 10.65 9.85
CA GLY A 186 11.50 10.77 9.02
C GLY A 186 11.99 12.19 8.85
N GLY A 187 12.78 12.38 7.80
CA GLY A 187 13.37 13.65 7.46
C GLY A 187 13.26 13.94 5.98
N GLY A 188 13.36 15.21 5.63
CA GLY A 188 13.31 15.63 4.24
C GLY A 188 14.00 16.95 3.99
N TYR A 189 13.90 17.39 2.75
CA TYR A 189 14.43 18.63 2.26
C TYR A 189 13.38 19.31 1.40
N MET A 190 13.13 20.58 1.67
CA MET A 190 12.23 21.43 0.89
C MET A 190 13.02 22.53 0.21
N HIS A 191 12.76 22.73 -1.07
CA HIS A 191 13.34 23.80 -1.87
C HIS A 191 12.22 24.71 -2.40
N ILE A 192 12.27 26.00 -2.09
CA ILE A 192 11.20 26.97 -2.37
C ILE A 192 11.66 27.95 -3.46
N GLN A 193 10.93 27.99 -4.57
CA GLN A 193 11.14 28.96 -5.66
C GLN A 193 10.01 30.02 -5.70
N PRO A 194 10.30 31.29 -5.42
CA PRO A 194 9.30 32.36 -5.45
C PRO A 194 8.93 32.82 -6.87
N HIS A 195 7.70 33.31 -7.05
CA HIS A 195 7.21 33.85 -8.33
C HIS A 195 7.48 35.37 -8.54
N SER A 196 8.04 36.10 -7.56
CA SER A 196 8.17 37.58 -7.64
C SER A 196 9.37 38.05 -8.46
N VAL A 197 9.14 39.10 -9.26
CA VAL A 197 10.17 39.91 -9.96
C VAL A 197 10.41 41.29 -9.34
N LEU A 198 9.71 41.63 -8.24
CA LEU A 198 9.83 42.92 -7.56
C LEU A 198 10.37 42.69 -6.14
N ALA A 199 11.58 43.23 -5.91
CA ALA A 199 12.48 42.95 -4.79
C ALA A 199 13.06 41.51 -4.80
N GLN A 200 14.36 41.40 -4.53
CA GLN A 200 15.17 40.17 -4.61
C GLN A 200 14.56 39.03 -3.77
N ALA A 201 13.71 38.23 -4.38
CA ALA A 201 13.15 37.04 -3.77
C ALA A 201 14.16 35.90 -3.93
N GLU A 202 14.98 35.70 -2.90
CA GLU A 202 15.96 34.61 -2.89
C GLU A 202 15.31 33.25 -2.68
N THR A 203 15.79 32.26 -3.42
CA THR A 203 15.47 30.85 -3.23
C THR A 203 15.86 30.40 -1.83
N ARG A 204 15.02 29.57 -1.21
CA ARG A 204 15.27 29.06 0.16
C ARG A 204 15.23 27.55 0.21
N SER A 205 15.94 27.01 1.18
CA SER A 205 15.92 25.58 1.46
C SER A 205 15.83 25.29 2.94
N HIS A 206 15.04 24.28 3.28
CA HIS A 206 14.78 23.89 4.66
C HIS A 206 14.96 22.38 4.82
N THR A 207 15.56 21.98 5.94
CA THR A 207 15.51 20.59 6.38
C THR A 207 14.17 20.38 7.09
N LEU A 208 13.52 19.26 6.81
CA LEU A 208 12.22 18.91 7.39
C LEU A 208 12.39 17.76 8.39
N MET A 209 11.66 17.85 9.50
CA MET A 209 11.32 16.68 10.32
C MET A 209 9.86 16.35 10.09
N LEU A 210 9.57 15.07 9.83
CA LEU A 210 8.27 14.62 9.35
C LEU A 210 7.69 13.59 10.32
N ALA A 211 6.40 13.69 10.57
CA ALA A 211 5.62 12.66 11.25
C ALA A 211 4.25 12.56 10.57
N ALA A 212 3.79 11.36 10.27
CA ALA A 212 2.51 11.16 9.63
C ALA A 212 1.68 10.06 10.29
N PHE A 213 0.37 10.17 10.10
CA PHE A 213 -0.59 9.11 10.36
C PHE A 213 -1.42 8.90 9.10
N GLY A 214 -1.62 7.65 8.72
CA GLY A 214 -2.45 7.35 7.57
C GLY A 214 -3.16 6.01 7.66
N LEU A 215 -4.01 5.80 6.67
CA LEU A 215 -4.83 4.61 6.50
C LEU A 215 -4.60 4.06 5.09
N LYS A 216 -4.38 2.75 5.00
CA LYS A 216 -4.36 2.01 3.73
C LYS A 216 -5.58 1.11 3.65
N TYR A 217 -6.20 1.03 2.48
CA TYR A 217 -7.28 0.10 2.19
C TYR A 217 -6.92 -0.72 0.96
N HIS A 218 -6.83 -2.03 1.12
CA HIS A 218 -6.60 -2.95 0.00
C HIS A 218 -7.91 -3.08 -0.79
N LEU A 219 -7.93 -2.51 -2.00
CA LEU A 219 -9.16 -2.45 -2.80
C LEU A 219 -9.38 -3.78 -3.55
N ALA A 220 -8.50 -4.08 -4.47
CA ALA A 220 -8.50 -5.30 -5.27
C ALA A 220 -7.17 -5.42 -6.00
N ARG A 221 -6.79 -6.66 -6.32
CA ARG A 221 -5.54 -6.95 -7.05
C ARG A 221 -4.36 -6.36 -6.27
N ASN A 222 -3.46 -5.68 -6.96
CA ASN A 222 -2.28 -5.05 -6.39
C ASN A 222 -2.52 -3.58 -6.04
N PHE A 223 -3.76 -3.09 -6.01
CA PHE A 223 -4.05 -1.68 -5.75
C PHE A 223 -4.47 -1.40 -4.31
N VAL A 224 -3.95 -0.32 -3.77
CA VAL A 224 -4.20 0.15 -2.41
C VAL A 224 -4.61 1.61 -2.47
N ILE A 225 -5.70 1.95 -1.78
CA ILE A 225 -6.08 3.34 -1.55
C ILE A 225 -5.38 3.81 -0.27
N ARG A 226 -4.84 5.03 -0.29
CA ARG A 226 -4.10 5.60 0.84
C ARG A 226 -4.61 7.00 1.16
N ALA A 227 -4.86 7.26 2.44
CA ALA A 227 -5.11 8.58 2.98
C ALA A 227 -4.08 8.88 4.07
N GLU A 228 -3.51 10.08 4.10
CA GLU A 228 -2.48 10.45 5.07
C GLU A 228 -2.62 11.91 5.52
N ALA A 229 -2.37 12.10 6.81
CA ALA A 229 -2.14 13.38 7.45
C ALA A 229 -0.66 13.43 7.86
N GLU A 230 0.11 14.35 7.29
CA GLU A 230 1.53 14.52 7.56
C GLU A 230 1.77 15.90 8.18
N GLN A 231 2.54 15.91 9.26
CA GLN A 231 3.03 17.11 9.93
C GLN A 231 4.51 17.25 9.61
N ALA A 232 4.89 18.41 9.07
CA ALA A 232 6.26 18.73 8.69
C ALA A 232 6.74 19.98 9.43
N LEU A 233 7.79 19.82 10.23
CA LEU A 233 8.46 20.92 10.88
C LEU A 233 9.64 21.37 10.00
N ALA A 234 9.54 22.57 9.46
CA ALA A 234 10.61 23.19 8.70
C ALA A 234 11.63 23.82 9.67
N LEU A 235 12.81 23.20 9.73
CA LEU A 235 13.92 23.71 10.52
C LEU A 235 14.53 24.92 9.80
N THR A 236 14.69 26.00 10.55
CA THR A 236 15.30 27.24 10.07
C THR A 236 16.38 27.71 11.03
N ASP A 237 17.36 28.46 10.54
CA ASP A 237 18.44 29.05 11.34
C ASP A 237 17.97 30.22 12.24
N ARG A 238 16.64 30.40 12.40
CA ARG A 238 16.00 31.44 13.21
C ARG A 238 15.15 30.78 14.31
N ASP A 239 14.91 31.49 15.42
CA ASP A 239 14.19 30.98 16.60
C ASP A 239 12.69 30.63 16.38
N LEU A 240 12.20 30.60 15.14
CA LEU A 240 10.81 30.30 14.78
C LEU A 240 10.77 29.16 13.75
N ASN A 241 10.53 27.94 14.20
CA ASN A 241 10.23 26.80 13.32
C ASN A 241 8.82 26.95 12.73
N GLU A 242 8.65 26.66 11.44
CA GLU A 242 7.35 26.68 10.79
C GLU A 242 6.73 25.28 10.78
N ASP A 243 5.46 25.20 11.17
CA ASP A 243 4.71 23.96 11.21
C ASP A 243 3.79 23.86 9.98
N LEU A 244 3.97 22.81 9.19
CA LEU A 244 3.28 22.60 7.93
C LEU A 244 2.43 21.34 8.03
N THR A 245 1.13 21.45 7.77
CA THR A 245 0.23 20.30 7.70
C THR A 245 -0.07 19.97 6.25
N ILE A 246 0.06 18.69 5.89
CA ILE A 246 -0.20 18.14 4.57
C ILE A 246 -1.26 17.05 4.69
N TRP A 247 -2.35 17.20 3.95
CA TRP A 247 -3.36 16.15 3.78
C TRP A 247 -3.25 15.58 2.37
N LYS A 248 -3.21 14.27 2.23
CA LYS A 248 -3.07 13.62 0.93
C LYS A 248 -3.90 12.35 0.82
N LEU A 249 -4.42 12.12 -0.38
CA LEU A 249 -5.19 10.95 -0.78
C LEU A 249 -4.61 10.43 -2.10
N GLY A 250 -4.51 9.11 -2.25
CA GLY A 250 -4.04 8.56 -3.50
C GLY A 250 -4.19 7.06 -3.61
N ILE A 251 -3.49 6.54 -4.61
CA ILE A 251 -3.49 5.13 -4.96
C ILE A 251 -2.05 4.65 -5.12
N SER A 252 -1.79 3.44 -4.65
CA SER A 252 -0.54 2.75 -4.85
C SER A 252 -0.75 1.36 -5.41
N ALA A 253 0.29 0.87 -6.09
CA ALA A 253 0.39 -0.49 -6.59
C ALA A 253 1.55 -1.21 -5.91
N PHE A 254 1.36 -2.48 -5.54
CA PHE A 254 2.40 -3.31 -4.94
C PHE A 254 2.86 -4.47 -5.84
N PHE A 255 4.06 -4.99 -5.55
CA PHE A 255 4.75 -6.00 -6.33
C PHE A 255 5.48 -7.02 -5.45
#